data_AF-A0A4S8K8Q8-F1
#
_entry.id   AF-A0A4S8K8Q8-F1
#
_cell.length_a   1.000
_cell.length_b   1.000
_cell.length_c   1.000
_cell.angle_alpha   90.00
_cell.angle_beta   90.00
_cell.angle_gamma   90.00
#
_symmetry.space_group_name_H-M   'P 1'
#
loop_
_entity.id
_entity.type
_entity.pdbx_description
1 polymer ?
#
loop_
_entity_poly.entity_id
_entity_poly.type
_entity_poly.pdbx_seq_one_letter_code
_entity_poly.pdbx_strand_id
1 'polypeptide(L)'
;MARIREGLPLEKRGDKGEREEKQAEAIVGAAIASRATRILRVHHHQQRPPSLGWTGSAATEAEAVAAINCSGHGRAFLDGVLAGGGLPVCECNKCYYGSDCSRLLHDCPADVDR
;
A
#
# COMPACT_ATOMS: atom_id res chain seq x y z
N MET A 1 31.43 -55.69 11.74
CA MET A 1 31.73 -54.60 10.77
C MET A 1 31.22 -53.29 11.38
N ALA A 2 31.98 -52.21 11.22
CA ALA A 2 32.26 -51.19 12.23
C ALA A 2 31.15 -50.18 12.61
N ARG A 3 31.23 -49.70 13.86
CA ARG A 3 30.69 -48.44 14.41
C ARG A 3 31.65 -47.28 14.14
N ILE A 4 31.14 -46.08 13.83
CA ILE A 4 31.75 -44.73 14.06
C ILE A 4 30.55 -43.74 14.16
N ARG A 5 30.15 -43.08 15.27
CA ARG A 5 30.69 -42.09 16.24
C ARG A 5 30.93 -40.64 15.71
N GLU A 6 30.08 -39.74 16.23
CA GLU A 6 30.34 -38.38 16.80
C GLU A 6 30.53 -37.15 15.89
N GLY A 7 29.87 -36.04 16.26
CA GLY A 7 30.30 -34.67 15.87
C GLY A 7 29.23 -33.55 15.76
N LEU A 8 28.79 -32.98 16.89
CA LEU A 8 28.53 -31.53 17.08
C LEU A 8 29.59 -31.06 18.11
N PRO A 9 29.92 -29.76 18.38
CA PRO A 9 29.37 -28.49 17.86
C PRO A 9 30.41 -27.30 17.74
N LEU A 10 29.88 -26.08 17.48
CA LEU A 10 30.33 -24.71 17.89
C LEU A 10 31.32 -23.84 17.07
N GLU A 11 30.86 -22.58 16.86
CA GLU A 11 31.57 -21.27 16.95
C GLU A 11 32.47 -20.84 15.75
N LYS A 12 32.50 -19.59 15.21
CA LYS A 12 32.35 -18.19 15.69
C LYS A 12 31.96 -17.22 14.54
N ARG A 13 31.14 -16.17 14.76
CA ARG A 13 31.45 -14.74 15.09
C ARG A 13 32.42 -14.00 14.13
N GLY A 14 31.91 -12.94 13.49
CA GLY A 14 32.65 -11.81 12.87
C GLY A 14 31.64 -10.91 12.12
N ASP A 15 31.08 -9.87 12.73
CA ASP A 15 31.53 -8.46 12.89
C ASP A 15 31.37 -7.58 11.62
N LYS A 16 31.00 -6.33 11.92
CA LYS A 16 30.56 -5.19 11.13
C LYS A 16 31.32 -4.91 9.83
N GLY A 17 30.58 -4.36 8.88
CA GLY A 17 31.09 -3.51 7.79
C GLY A 17 29.87 -2.96 7.04
N GLU A 18 29.37 -1.78 7.41
CA GLU A 18 29.72 -0.53 6.71
C GLU A 18 29.40 -0.60 5.21
N ARG A 19 28.16 -0.25 4.85
CA ARG A 19 27.88 0.49 3.60
C ARG A 19 26.46 1.06 3.56
N GLU A 20 26.12 1.82 4.59
CA GLU A 20 25.29 3.01 4.38
C GLU A 20 26.21 4.06 3.75
N GLU A 21 26.42 3.99 2.44
CA GLU A 21 27.25 4.95 1.73
C GLU A 21 26.66 5.23 0.33
N LYS A 22 26.22 6.49 0.18
CA LYS A 22 26.01 7.25 -1.06
C LYS A 22 24.70 7.07 -1.82
N GLN A 23 23.73 7.90 -1.44
CA GLN A 23 23.16 8.85 -2.40
C GLN A 23 22.81 10.17 -1.69
N ALA A 24 23.89 10.92 -1.42
CA ALA A 24 23.83 12.34 -1.13
C ALA A 24 24.50 13.06 -2.31
N GLU A 25 23.70 13.43 -3.30
CA GLU A 25 23.97 14.50 -4.26
C GLU A 25 22.83 15.51 -4.06
N ALA A 26 23.01 16.82 -3.93
CA ALA A 26 24.17 17.66 -4.06
C ALA A 26 23.97 18.91 -3.19
N ILE A 27 24.95 19.20 -2.34
CA ILE A 27 25.10 20.50 -1.69
C ILE A 27 25.75 21.42 -2.73
N VAL A 28 24.93 22.03 -3.59
CA VAL A 28 25.38 23.17 -4.40
C VAL A 28 24.32 24.25 -4.32
N GLY A 29 24.52 25.20 -3.41
CA GLY A 29 23.83 26.48 -3.48
C GLY A 29 23.32 27.04 -2.16
N ALA A 30 24.19 27.78 -1.48
CA ALA A 30 23.86 28.93 -0.63
C ALA A 30 22.99 28.68 0.63
N ALA A 31 23.70 28.61 1.76
CA ALA A 31 23.19 29.14 3.00
C ALA A 31 22.81 30.62 2.81
N ILE A 32 21.52 30.95 2.96
CA ILE A 32 21.08 32.31 3.26
C ILE A 32 20.37 32.23 4.61
N ALA A 33 20.97 32.91 5.58
CA ALA A 33 20.48 33.00 6.95
C ALA A 33 19.09 33.62 7.00
N SER A 34 18.16 32.96 7.66
CA SER A 34 17.07 33.64 8.35
C SER A 34 16.66 32.86 9.59
N ARG A 35 17.17 33.32 10.75
CA ARG A 35 16.59 33.00 12.06
C ARG A 35 15.31 33.81 12.20
N ALA A 36 14.21 33.30 11.67
CA ALA A 36 12.90 33.84 11.91
C ALA A 36 11.90 32.70 12.15
N THR A 37 11.21 32.79 13.29
CA THR A 37 10.04 31.99 13.73
C THR A 37 10.30 30.59 14.31
N ARG A 38 10.35 30.54 15.64
CA ARG A 38 9.76 29.43 16.41
C ARG A 38 8.23 29.49 16.25
N ILE A 39 7.59 28.33 16.33
CA ILE A 39 6.14 28.04 16.30
C ILE A 39 5.59 27.72 14.90
N LEU A 40 5.82 26.47 14.50
CA LEU A 40 4.75 25.48 14.43
C LEU A 40 5.34 24.18 14.96
N ARG A 41 4.91 23.79 16.17
CA ARG A 41 4.98 22.38 16.58
C ARG A 41 3.89 21.71 15.74
N VAL A 42 4.16 21.51 14.44
CA VAL A 42 3.45 20.46 13.72
C VAL A 42 3.85 19.23 14.50
N HIS A 43 2.93 18.74 15.34
CA HIS A 43 3.00 17.37 15.75
C HIS A 43 3.18 16.62 14.45
N HIS A 44 4.39 16.13 14.19
CA HIS A 44 4.55 14.89 13.47
C HIS A 44 3.66 13.95 14.29
N HIS A 45 2.39 13.85 13.89
CA HIS A 45 1.66 12.62 14.02
C HIS A 45 2.57 11.67 13.23
N GLN A 46 3.54 11.10 13.93
CA GLN A 46 3.97 9.76 13.66
C GLN A 46 2.66 8.99 13.73
N GLN A 47 1.94 8.91 12.61
CA GLN A 47 0.96 7.87 12.41
C GLN A 47 1.81 6.60 12.34
N ARG A 48 2.30 6.15 13.50
CA ARG A 48 2.28 4.73 13.75
C ARG A 48 0.79 4.45 13.64
N PRO A 49 0.30 3.80 12.57
CA PRO A 49 -1.09 3.40 12.55
C PRO A 49 -1.34 2.75 13.91
N PRO A 50 -2.40 3.17 14.65
CA PRO A 50 -2.71 2.58 15.94
C PRO A 50 -2.57 1.07 15.76
N SER A 51 -1.81 0.37 16.60
CA SER A 51 -1.51 -1.05 16.40
C SER A 51 -2.83 -1.76 16.15
N LEU A 52 -3.16 -1.99 14.88
CA LEU A 52 -4.46 -2.48 14.50
C LEU A 52 -4.44 -3.89 15.04
N GLY A 53 -5.20 -4.13 16.11
CA GLY A 53 -5.20 -5.40 16.79
C GLY A 53 -5.89 -6.44 15.92
N TRP A 54 -6.95 -7.05 16.45
CA TRP A 54 -7.74 -8.01 15.68
C TRP A 54 -8.39 -7.41 14.42
N THR A 55 -8.56 -6.09 14.33
CA THR A 55 -9.15 -5.40 13.18
C THR A 55 -8.18 -5.15 12.02
N GLY A 56 -6.87 -5.38 12.22
CA GLY A 56 -5.86 -5.02 11.22
C GLY A 56 -6.09 -5.65 9.86
N SER A 57 -6.30 -6.96 9.82
CA SER A 57 -6.55 -7.69 8.57
C SER A 57 -7.81 -7.20 7.87
N ALA A 58 -8.92 -7.02 8.60
CA ALA A 58 -10.17 -6.54 8.03
C ALA A 58 -10.04 -5.11 7.45
N ALA A 59 -9.32 -4.23 8.14
CA ALA A 59 -9.06 -2.88 7.65
C ALA A 59 -8.18 -2.90 6.38
N THR A 60 -7.12 -3.70 6.36
CA THR A 60 -6.24 -3.83 5.19
C THR A 60 -6.99 -4.36 3.97
N GLU A 61 -7.85 -5.36 4.13
CA GLU A 61 -8.66 -5.89 3.03
C GLU A 61 -9.65 -4.85 2.50
N ALA A 62 -10.34 -4.14 3.39
CA ALA A 62 -11.27 -3.09 3.01
C ALA A 62 -10.58 -1.93 2.26
N GLU A 63 -9.41 -1.50 2.73
CA GLU A 63 -8.60 -0.47 2.06
C GLU A 63 -8.10 -0.94 0.69
N ALA A 64 -7.67 -2.21 0.58
CA ALA A 64 -7.21 -2.78 -0.68
C ALA A 64 -8.33 -2.84 -1.74
N VAL A 65 -9.54 -3.27 -1.35
CA VAL A 65 -10.68 -3.30 -2.27
C VAL A 65 -11.15 -1.89 -2.64
N ALA A 66 -11.17 -0.95 -1.68
CA ALA A 66 -11.51 0.44 -1.94
C ALA A 66 -10.50 1.13 -2.88
N ALA A 67 -9.26 0.66 -2.93
CA ALA A 67 -8.22 1.18 -3.82
C ALA A 67 -8.31 0.65 -5.26
N ILE A 68 -9.21 -0.30 -5.56
CA ILE A 68 -9.41 -0.79 -6.93
C ILE A 68 -9.92 0.35 -7.81
N ASN A 69 -9.20 0.63 -8.90
CA ASN A 69 -9.56 1.71 -9.81
C ASN A 69 -10.73 1.29 -10.73
N CYS A 70 -11.92 1.81 -10.45
CA CYS A 70 -13.11 1.63 -11.28
C CYS A 70 -13.45 2.90 -12.11
N SER A 71 -12.41 3.64 -12.54
CA SER A 71 -12.49 4.82 -13.41
C SER A 71 -13.41 5.96 -12.94
N GLY A 72 -13.80 5.97 -11.67
CA GLY A 72 -14.80 6.92 -11.14
C GLY A 72 -16.24 6.63 -11.57
N HIS A 73 -16.49 5.55 -12.31
CA HIS A 73 -17.80 5.15 -12.83
C HIS A 73 -18.30 3.82 -12.24
N GLY A 74 -17.67 3.38 -11.16
CA GLY A 74 -18.06 2.19 -10.42
C GLY A 74 -17.27 2.07 -9.13
N ARG A 75 -17.43 0.94 -8.45
CA ARG A 75 -16.70 0.59 -7.23
C ARG A 75 -16.63 -0.91 -7.03
N ALA A 76 -15.64 -1.39 -6.29
CA ALA A 76 -15.56 -2.79 -5.89
C ALA A 76 -15.95 -2.95 -4.41
N PHE A 77 -16.44 -4.13 -4.06
CA PHE A 77 -16.83 -4.49 -2.70
C PHE A 77 -16.19 -5.82 -2.27
N LEU A 78 -15.98 -6.00 -0.97
CA LEU A 78 -15.32 -7.18 -0.40
C LEU A 78 -16.07 -8.48 -0.72
N ASP A 79 -17.39 -8.39 -0.78
CA ASP A 79 -18.35 -9.45 -1.12
C ASP A 79 -18.71 -9.47 -2.61
N GLY A 80 -18.04 -8.65 -3.43
CA GLY A 80 -18.25 -8.60 -4.86
C GLY A 80 -17.84 -9.89 -5.57
N VAL A 81 -18.34 -10.06 -6.79
CA VAL A 81 -17.98 -11.22 -7.64
C VAL A 81 -16.48 -11.21 -7.92
N LEU A 82 -15.80 -12.32 -7.64
CA LEU A 82 -14.36 -12.44 -7.85
C LEU A 82 -14.02 -12.70 -9.33
N ALA A 83 -13.02 -11.99 -9.84
CA ALA A 83 -12.36 -12.35 -11.09
C ALA A 83 -11.42 -13.55 -10.88
N GLY A 84 -10.87 -14.11 -11.96
CA GLY A 84 -9.92 -15.23 -11.91
C GLY A 84 -8.62 -14.97 -11.13
N GLY A 85 -8.39 -13.75 -10.63
CA GLY A 85 -7.26 -13.36 -9.79
C GLY A 85 -7.59 -13.16 -8.31
N GLY A 86 -8.79 -13.50 -7.85
CA GLY A 86 -9.19 -13.40 -6.44
C GLY A 86 -9.51 -11.98 -5.95
N LEU A 87 -9.42 -10.97 -6.81
CA LEU A 87 -9.92 -9.62 -6.54
C LEU A 87 -11.38 -9.49 -7.02
N PRO A 88 -12.23 -8.73 -6.30
CA PRO A 88 -13.58 -8.44 -6.74
C PRO A 88 -13.59 -7.57 -7.99
N VAL A 89 -14.58 -7.79 -8.86
CA VAL A 89 -14.83 -7.00 -10.07
C VAL A 89 -15.50 -5.68 -9.70
N CYS A 90 -15.27 -4.63 -10.50
CA CYS A 90 -15.99 -3.37 -10.36
C CYS A 90 -17.49 -3.54 -10.67
N GLU A 91 -18.33 -3.06 -9.75
CA GLU A 91 -19.74 -2.81 -10.00
C GLU A 91 -19.90 -1.42 -10.60
N CYS A 92 -20.34 -1.37 -11.86
CA CYS A 92 -20.44 -0.13 -12.61
C CYS A 92 -21.77 0.59 -12.38
N ASN A 93 -21.73 1.92 -12.47
CA ASN A 93 -22.91 2.75 -12.56
C ASN A 93 -23.70 2.43 -13.84
N LYS A 94 -25.00 2.77 -13.86
CA LYS A 94 -25.85 2.63 -15.05
C LYS A 94 -25.17 3.25 -16.28
N CYS A 95 -25.27 2.54 -17.41
CA CYS A 95 -24.68 2.89 -18.70
C CYS A 95 -23.14 2.81 -18.80
N TYR A 96 -22.44 2.32 -17.78
CA TYR A 96 -21.00 2.05 -17.83
C TYR A 96 -20.70 0.54 -17.82
N TYR A 97 -19.63 0.14 -18.50
CA TYR A 97 -19.20 -1.26 -18.57
C TYR A 97 -17.68 -1.39 -18.78
N GLY A 98 -17.21 -2.63 -18.82
CA GLY A 98 -15.78 -2.98 -18.85
C GLY A 98 -15.29 -3.37 -17.46
N SER A 99 -14.09 -3.96 -17.38
CA SER A 99 -13.52 -4.44 -16.11
C SER A 99 -13.27 -3.32 -15.08
N ASP A 100 -13.11 -2.08 -15.56
CA ASP A 100 -12.82 -0.88 -14.78
C ASP A 100 -13.92 0.20 -14.94
N CYS A 101 -15.07 -0.15 -15.51
CA CYS A 101 -16.19 0.78 -15.78
C CYS A 101 -15.84 2.01 -16.65
N SER A 102 -14.75 1.98 -17.43
CA SER A 102 -14.32 3.12 -18.25
C SER A 102 -15.18 3.35 -19.50
N ARG A 103 -15.95 2.36 -19.95
CA ARG A 103 -16.64 2.41 -21.23
C ARG A 103 -18.08 2.85 -21.06
N LEU A 104 -18.47 3.91 -21.77
CA LEU A 104 -19.83 4.39 -21.84
C LEU A 104 -20.62 3.62 -22.92
N LEU A 105 -21.85 3.24 -22.58
CA LEU A 105 -22.82 2.73 -23.55
C LEU A 105 -23.60 3.91 -24.13
N HIS A 106 -23.34 4.27 -25.38
CA HIS A 106 -23.88 5.48 -26.02
C HIS A 106 -25.41 5.49 -26.15
N ASP A 107 -26.03 4.33 -26.39
CA ASP A 107 -27.48 4.18 -26.58
C ASP A 107 -28.19 3.68 -25.31
N CYS A 108 -27.75 4.18 -24.15
CA CYS A 108 -28.31 3.81 -22.86
C CYS A 108 -29.11 4.99 -22.27
N PRO A 109 -30.43 4.83 -22.03
CA PRO A 109 -31.23 5.88 -21.42
C PRO A 109 -30.80 6.08 -19.96
N ALA A 110 -30.75 7.34 -19.53
CA ALA A 110 -30.53 7.67 -18.13
C ALA A 110 -31.67 7.12 -17.28
N ASP A 111 -31.32 6.37 -16.24
CA ASP A 111 -32.27 5.90 -15.23
C ASP A 111 -32.24 6.87 -14.05
N VAL A 112 -33.35 7.57 -13.86
CA VAL A 112 -33.52 8.61 -12.83
C VAL A 112 -34.78 8.39 -12.00
N ASP A 113 -35.31 7.17 -12.00
CA ASP A 113 -36.43 6.80 -11.14
C ASP A 113 -36.00 6.88 -9.67
N ARG A 114 -36.85 7.50 -8.83
CA ARG A 114 -36.57 7.81 -7.42
C ARG A 114 -37.24 6.84 -6.46
#